data_AF-A0A850VBN6-F1
#
_entry.id   AF-A0A850VBN6-F1
#
_cell.length_a   1.000
_cell.length_b   1.000
_cell.length_c   1.000
_cell.angle_alpha   90.00
_cell.angle_beta   90.00
_cell.angle_gamma   90.00
#
_symmetry.space_group_name_H-M   'P 1'
#
loop_
_entity.id
_entity.type
_entity.pdbx_description
1 polymer ?
#
loop_
_entity_poly.entity_id
_entity_poly.type
_entity_poly.pdbx_seq_one_letter_code
_entity_poly.pdbx_strand_id
1 'polypeptide(L)'
;METILEQQRRYHEEQERLVGVMVKEMLTKKSTLHDQIISEHCTRALQARYLEVSGSLRDLYGDEDGRRKEELGAISGPNELVEFYNRLKQIKESHQKHPNEICVPTSVEFEELLKDRHNLSEEAQNLVEFTDEEGYGRYLDLHACYLKYINLKSSEKLDYITYLSTFDQLFNIPKERKNAEYKRYLEMLLEYLQDYTDRVKPLLDQNEIFGKIQMEFEKKWENNTFPGWLKETSSALTHAGAHLDLSAFSCWEELASLGLDRLKSALLALGLKC
;
A
#
# COMPACT_ATOMS: atom_id res chain seq x y z
N MET A 1 9.18 19.47 33.98
CA MET A 1 9.61 18.12 34.43
C MET A 1 8.52 17.18 33.97
N GLU A 2 8.80 16.32 32.99
CA GLU A 2 7.77 15.43 32.44
C GLU A 2 7.79 14.11 33.19
N THR A 3 6.80 13.92 34.07
CA THR A 3 6.52 12.63 34.70
C THR A 3 5.93 11.65 33.68
N ILE A 4 6.01 10.34 33.94
CA ILE A 4 5.51 9.33 33.00
C ILE A 4 4.01 9.46 32.85
N LEU A 5 3.29 9.72 33.95
CA LEU A 5 1.84 9.94 33.92
C LEU A 5 1.46 11.20 33.11
N GLU A 6 2.25 12.26 33.18
CA GLU A 6 1.99 13.47 32.40
C GLU A 6 2.30 13.25 30.92
N GLN A 7 3.35 12.49 30.59
CA GLN A 7 3.63 12.07 29.20
C GLN A 7 2.49 11.23 28.63
N GLN A 8 1.99 10.26 29.40
CA GLN A 8 0.83 9.45 28.99
C GLN A 8 -0.41 10.34 28.79
N ARG A 9 -0.68 11.27 29.70
CA ARG A 9 -1.79 12.23 29.55
C ARG A 9 -1.64 13.07 28.27
N ARG A 10 -0.44 13.59 28.00
CA ARG A 10 -0.16 14.40 26.81
C ARG A 10 -0.34 13.58 25.53
N TYR A 11 0.16 12.35 25.47
CA TYR A 11 0.00 11.50 24.30
C TYR A 11 -1.46 11.10 24.04
N HIS A 12 -2.24 10.82 25.09
CA HIS A 12 -3.70 10.62 24.94
C HIS A 12 -4.40 11.88 24.42
N GLU A 13 -4.04 13.05 24.94
CA GLU A 13 -4.57 14.32 24.44
C GLU A 13 -4.19 14.53 22.97
N GLU A 14 -2.93 14.30 22.60
CA GLU A 14 -2.44 14.42 21.22
C GLU A 14 -3.20 13.49 20.26
N GLN A 15 -3.44 12.23 20.64
CA GLN A 15 -4.25 11.28 19.88
C GLN A 15 -5.67 11.82 19.64
N GLU A 16 -6.35 12.30 20.67
CA GLU A 16 -7.71 12.84 20.56
C GLU A 16 -7.75 14.07 19.65
N ARG A 17 -6.74 14.95 19.74
CA ARG A 17 -6.63 16.14 18.88
C ARG A 17 -6.38 15.76 17.43
N LEU A 18 -5.46 14.83 17.15
CA LEU A 18 -5.20 14.32 15.80
C LEU A 18 -6.48 13.76 15.18
N VAL A 19 -7.25 12.96 15.93
CA VAL A 19 -8.56 12.44 15.48
C VAL A 19 -9.52 13.59 15.18
N GLY A 20 -9.64 14.56 16.08
CA GLY A 20 -10.48 15.75 15.86
C GLY A 20 -10.12 16.53 14.60
N VAL A 21 -8.83 16.72 14.32
CA VAL A 21 -8.32 17.37 13.11
C VAL A 21 -8.69 16.55 11.86
N MET A 22 -8.42 15.25 11.85
CA MET A 22 -8.74 14.37 10.73
C MET A 22 -10.24 14.35 10.43
N VAL A 23 -11.09 14.28 11.47
CA VAL A 23 -12.55 14.33 11.31
C VAL A 23 -13.00 15.67 10.72
N LYS A 24 -12.46 16.79 11.23
CA LYS A 24 -12.77 18.12 10.68
C LYS A 24 -12.35 18.24 9.23
N GLU A 25 -11.17 17.74 8.88
CA GLU A 25 -10.67 17.74 7.52
C GLU A 25 -11.56 16.90 6.60
N MET A 26 -11.99 15.70 7.02
CA MET A 26 -12.95 14.87 6.28
C MET A 26 -14.30 15.55 6.06
N LEU A 27 -14.79 16.30 7.05
CA LEU A 27 -16.05 17.04 6.95
C LEU A 27 -15.97 18.27 6.02
N THR A 28 -14.78 18.84 5.84
CA THR A 28 -14.61 19.97 4.91
C THR A 28 -14.84 19.51 3.46
N LYS A 29 -15.59 20.30 2.70
CA LYS A 29 -15.84 20.00 1.28
C LYS A 29 -14.63 20.43 0.45
N LYS A 30 -14.18 19.55 -0.43
CA LYS A 30 -13.10 19.81 -1.40
C LYS A 30 -13.73 20.04 -2.76
N SER A 31 -13.33 21.12 -3.41
CA SER A 31 -13.90 21.54 -4.70
C SER A 31 -13.19 20.94 -5.91
N THR A 32 -11.90 20.68 -5.79
CA THR A 32 -11.07 20.18 -6.90
C THR A 32 -10.43 18.85 -6.52
N LEU A 33 -10.04 18.06 -7.53
CA LEU A 33 -9.28 16.83 -7.33
C LEU A 33 -7.94 17.11 -6.64
N HIS A 34 -7.30 18.21 -6.99
CA HIS A 34 -6.07 18.68 -6.36
C HIS A 34 -6.24 18.90 -4.86
N ASP A 35 -7.27 19.65 -4.45
CA ASP A 35 -7.55 19.90 -3.03
C ASP A 35 -7.89 18.61 -2.28
N GLN A 36 -8.56 17.68 -2.96
CA GLN A 36 -8.86 16.37 -2.39
C GLN A 36 -7.58 15.57 -2.13
N ILE A 37 -6.70 15.45 -3.13
CA ILE A 37 -5.44 14.69 -3.00
C ILE A 37 -4.57 15.29 -1.88
N ILE A 38 -4.42 16.62 -1.84
CA ILE A 38 -3.65 17.28 -0.77
C ILE A 38 -4.26 17.00 0.60
N SER A 39 -5.59 17.12 0.73
CA SER A 39 -6.31 16.82 1.98
C SER A 39 -6.07 15.37 2.44
N GLU A 40 -6.07 14.42 1.51
CA GLU A 40 -5.78 13.02 1.79
C GLU A 40 -4.32 12.79 2.22
N HIS A 41 -3.34 13.47 1.60
CA HIS A 41 -1.93 13.43 2.03
C HIS A 41 -1.70 14.06 3.41
N CYS A 42 -2.32 15.21 3.68
CA CYS A 42 -2.31 15.80 5.01
C CYS A 42 -2.88 14.84 6.05
N THR A 43 -4.00 14.17 5.71
CA THR A 43 -4.59 13.15 6.58
C THR A 43 -3.66 11.96 6.79
N ARG A 44 -2.95 11.49 5.76
CA ARG A 44 -1.93 10.42 5.88
C ARG A 44 -0.82 10.82 6.84
N ALA A 45 -0.33 12.06 6.76
CA ALA A 45 0.70 12.57 7.68
C ALA A 45 0.19 12.59 9.15
N LEU A 46 -1.05 13.04 9.37
CA LEU A 46 -1.69 13.03 10.68
C LEU A 46 -1.88 11.59 11.21
N GLN A 47 -2.24 10.64 10.35
CA GLN A 47 -2.33 9.22 10.71
C GLN A 47 -0.98 8.64 11.09
N ALA A 48 0.08 8.95 10.34
CA ALA A 48 1.44 8.51 10.66
C ALA A 48 1.87 9.01 12.05
N ARG A 49 1.60 10.29 12.35
CA ARG A 49 1.85 10.87 13.68
C ARG A 49 1.02 10.19 14.76
N TYR A 50 -0.25 9.91 14.48
CA TYR A 50 -1.12 9.17 15.42
C TYR A 50 -0.55 7.78 15.74
N LEU A 51 -0.06 7.06 14.74
CA LEU A 51 0.55 5.73 14.94
C LEU A 51 1.86 5.81 15.73
N GLU A 52 2.70 6.82 15.49
CA GLU A 52 3.92 7.06 16.26
C GLU A 52 3.63 7.31 17.75
N VAL A 53 2.67 8.20 18.04
CA VAL A 53 2.21 8.49 19.40
C VAL A 53 1.62 7.25 20.05
N SER A 54 0.82 6.48 19.31
CA SER A 54 0.23 5.23 19.78
C SER A 54 1.29 4.17 20.12
N GLY A 55 2.34 4.06 19.31
CA GLY A 55 3.49 3.19 19.58
C GLY A 55 4.21 3.58 20.85
N SER A 56 4.57 4.86 20.97
CA SER A 56 5.25 5.41 22.16
C SER A 56 4.42 5.22 23.43
N LEU A 57 3.11 5.45 23.35
CA LEU A 57 2.18 5.26 24.45
C LEU A 57 2.09 3.80 24.87
N ARG A 58 1.99 2.86 23.93
CA ARG A 58 2.01 1.42 24.21
C ARG A 58 3.27 1.02 24.95
N ASP A 59 4.43 1.51 24.51
CA ASP A 59 5.71 1.18 25.12
C ASP A 59 5.81 1.75 26.55
N LEU A 60 5.29 2.97 26.79
CA LEU A 60 5.17 3.54 28.14
C LEU A 60 4.21 2.78 29.07
N TYR A 61 3.17 2.16 28.54
CA TYR A 61 2.30 1.27 29.33
C TYR A 61 2.90 -0.11 29.54
N GLY A 62 3.81 -0.56 28.65
CA GLY A 62 4.57 -1.80 28.80
C GLY A 62 5.44 -1.84 30.06
N ASP A 63 5.94 -0.67 30.51
CA ASP A 63 6.65 -0.49 31.78
C ASP A 63 7.83 -1.47 31.97
N GLU A 64 8.61 -1.73 30.90
CA GLU A 64 9.73 -2.67 30.96
C GLU A 64 10.81 -2.28 31.97
N ASP A 65 10.96 -0.96 32.20
CA ASP A 65 11.90 -0.40 33.17
C ASP A 65 11.29 -0.26 34.59
N GLY A 66 9.99 -0.56 34.77
CA GLY A 66 9.28 -0.50 36.05
C GLY A 66 9.07 0.92 36.60
N ARG A 67 9.45 1.96 35.85
CA ARG A 67 9.43 3.35 36.32
C ARG A 67 8.01 3.88 36.50
N ARG A 68 7.06 3.42 35.68
CA ARG A 68 5.66 3.79 35.85
C ARG A 68 5.12 3.23 37.15
N LYS A 69 5.42 1.97 37.46
CA LYS A 69 5.04 1.34 38.73
C LYS A 69 5.69 2.02 39.93
N GLU A 70 6.97 2.39 39.83
CA GLU A 70 7.66 3.16 40.86
C GLU A 70 7.00 4.52 41.09
N GLU A 71 6.72 5.27 40.02
CA GLU A 71 6.05 6.57 40.13
C GLU A 71 4.65 6.43 40.75
N LEU A 72 3.87 5.43 40.32
CA LEU A 72 2.55 5.17 40.87
C LEU A 72 2.63 4.78 42.36
N GLY A 73 3.63 3.99 42.74
CA GLY A 73 3.89 3.61 44.13
C GLY A 73 4.34 4.78 45.01
N ALA A 74 5.07 5.74 44.44
CA ALA A 74 5.43 6.98 45.14
C ALA A 74 4.21 7.88 45.39
N ILE A 75 3.28 7.93 44.43
CA ILE A 75 2.03 8.71 44.56
C ILE A 75 1.07 8.07 45.56
N SER A 76 0.91 6.74 45.50
CA SER A 76 -0.09 6.00 46.28
C SER A 76 0.52 5.22 47.47
N GLY A 77 1.65 5.71 48.00
CA GLY A 77 2.41 5.07 49.07
C GLY A 77 2.15 5.68 50.46
N PRO A 78 2.85 5.25 51.53
CA PRO A 78 2.62 5.77 52.88
C PRO A 78 2.91 7.28 53.07
N ASN A 79 3.68 7.88 52.15
CA ASN A 79 4.19 9.26 52.24
C ASN A 79 3.59 10.18 51.15
N GLU A 80 2.34 9.96 50.72
CA GLU A 80 1.69 10.68 49.61
C GLU A 80 1.79 12.21 49.74
N LEU A 81 1.56 12.74 50.96
CA LEU A 81 1.58 14.18 51.21
C LEU A 81 2.98 14.78 51.03
N VAL A 82 4.03 14.07 51.44
CA VAL A 82 5.42 14.54 51.30
C VAL A 82 5.80 14.58 49.83
N GLU A 83 5.46 13.53 49.08
CA GLU A 83 5.71 13.44 47.64
C GLU A 83 4.94 14.53 46.88
N PHE A 84 3.68 14.79 47.24
CA PHE A 84 2.89 15.88 46.69
C PHE A 84 3.57 17.25 46.87
N TYR A 85 4.05 17.56 48.08
CA TYR A 85 4.73 18.83 48.33
C TYR A 85 6.07 18.94 47.61
N ASN A 86 6.81 17.83 47.45
CA ASN A 86 8.04 17.80 46.66
C ASN A 86 7.77 18.14 45.19
N ARG A 87 6.75 17.52 44.58
CA ARG A 87 6.34 17.81 43.19
C ARG A 87 5.83 19.24 43.04
N LEU A 88 5.02 19.72 43.97
CA LEU A 88 4.53 21.10 43.97
C LEU A 88 5.68 22.11 44.06
N LYS A 89 6.70 21.82 44.90
CA LYS A 89 7.90 22.65 45.02
C LYS A 89 8.65 22.71 43.68
N GLN A 90 8.86 21.57 43.02
CA GLN A 90 9.50 21.51 41.71
C GLN A 90 8.72 22.28 40.64
N ILE A 91 7.38 22.18 40.62
CA ILE A 91 6.54 22.95 39.69
C ILE A 91 6.71 24.45 39.92
N LYS A 92 6.67 24.90 41.19
CA LYS A 92 6.88 26.31 41.55
C LYS A 92 8.26 26.81 41.14
N GLU A 93 9.30 26.02 41.36
CA GLU A 93 10.67 26.34 40.94
C GLU A 93 10.79 26.41 39.40
N SER A 94 10.14 25.50 38.67
CA SER A 94 10.11 25.50 37.21
C SER A 94 9.44 26.76 36.66
N HIS A 95 8.28 27.13 37.22
CA HIS A 95 7.55 28.35 36.84
C HIS A 95 8.32 29.63 37.23
N GLN A 96 9.06 29.61 38.34
CA GLN A 96 9.91 30.73 38.73
C GLN A 96 11.12 30.90 37.80
N LYS A 97 11.68 29.80 37.28
CA LYS A 97 12.79 29.82 36.31
C LYS A 97 12.34 30.27 34.92
N HIS A 98 11.08 30.02 34.56
CA HIS A 98 10.51 30.35 33.25
C HIS A 98 9.30 31.30 33.37
N PRO A 99 9.47 32.52 33.92
CA PRO A 99 8.36 33.41 34.24
C PRO A 99 7.65 33.99 33.00
N ASN A 100 8.30 33.93 31.84
CA ASN A 100 7.76 34.41 30.56
C ASN A 100 7.36 33.25 29.62
N GLU A 101 7.46 32.00 30.08
CA GLU A 101 7.02 30.84 29.31
C GLU A 101 5.50 30.79 29.35
N ILE A 102 4.87 31.16 28.24
CA ILE A 102 3.44 31.02 28.07
C ILE A 102 3.19 29.53 27.83
N CYS A 103 2.54 28.86 28.78
CA CYS A 103 2.03 27.51 28.56
C CYS A 103 0.94 27.59 27.50
N VAL A 104 1.29 27.24 26.26
CA VAL A 104 0.32 27.11 25.17
C VAL A 104 -0.41 25.79 25.39
N PRO A 105 -1.73 25.81 25.63
CA PRO A 105 -2.47 24.56 25.73
C PRO A 105 -2.34 23.78 24.43
N THR A 106 -2.24 22.46 24.50
CA THR A 106 -2.22 21.57 23.33
C THR A 106 -3.37 21.89 22.36
N SER A 107 -4.53 22.32 22.87
CA SER A 107 -5.65 22.77 22.03
C SER A 107 -5.33 23.98 21.15
N VAL A 108 -4.55 24.94 21.64
CA VAL A 108 -4.15 26.14 20.89
C VAL A 108 -3.12 25.78 19.83
N GLU A 109 -2.14 24.92 20.14
CA GLU A 109 -1.17 24.42 19.17
C GLU A 109 -1.86 23.68 18.01
N PHE A 110 -2.84 22.82 18.32
CA PHE A 110 -3.62 22.12 17.30
C PHE A 110 -4.59 23.03 16.54
N GLU A 111 -5.12 24.09 17.17
CA GLU A 111 -5.89 25.12 16.47
C GLU A 111 -5.02 25.96 15.53
N GLU A 112 -3.77 26.23 15.89
CA GLU A 112 -2.79 26.90 15.03
C GLU A 112 -2.39 26.01 13.86
N LEU A 113 -2.09 24.73 14.09
CA LEU A 113 -1.90 23.74 13.02
C LEU A 113 -3.08 23.69 12.04
N LEU A 114 -4.32 23.80 12.54
CA LEU A 114 -5.52 23.86 11.72
C LEU A 114 -5.68 25.18 10.94
N LYS A 115 -5.19 26.30 11.48
CA LYS A 115 -5.22 27.62 10.82
C LYS A 115 -4.12 27.73 9.77
N ASP A 116 -2.98 27.11 10.05
CA ASP A 116 -1.84 26.93 9.16
C ASP A 116 -2.07 25.77 8.19
N ARG A 117 -3.33 25.53 7.79
CA ARG A 117 -3.66 24.62 6.67
C ARG A 117 -2.83 24.95 5.44
N HIS A 118 -2.47 26.22 5.24
CA HIS A 118 -1.55 26.64 4.19
C HIS A 118 -0.15 26.04 4.35
N ASN A 119 0.44 26.02 5.55
CA ASN A 119 1.77 25.44 5.76
C ASN A 119 1.75 23.90 5.63
N LEU A 120 0.75 23.22 6.21
CA LEU A 120 0.58 21.78 6.04
C LEU A 120 0.29 21.41 4.58
N SER A 121 -0.48 22.23 3.87
CA SER A 121 -0.75 22.08 2.45
C SER A 121 0.49 22.36 1.61
N GLU A 122 1.33 23.33 1.97
CA GLU A 122 2.59 23.62 1.27
C GLU A 122 3.61 22.50 1.48
N GLU A 123 3.74 21.97 2.69
CA GLU A 123 4.57 20.80 2.97
C GLU A 123 4.04 19.55 2.23
N ALA A 124 2.73 19.30 2.27
CA ALA A 124 2.12 18.20 1.52
C ALA A 124 2.26 18.37 -0.01
N GLN A 125 2.17 19.61 -0.50
CA GLN A 125 2.35 19.92 -1.92
C GLN A 125 3.81 19.77 -2.36
N ASN A 126 4.77 20.02 -1.48
CA ASN A 126 6.18 19.72 -1.72
C ASN A 126 6.49 18.21 -1.66
N LEU A 127 5.67 17.41 -0.96
CA LEU A 127 5.84 15.97 -0.84
C LEU A 127 5.26 15.18 -2.03
N VAL A 128 4.42 15.79 -2.87
CA VAL A 128 3.68 15.10 -3.93
C VAL A 128 3.93 15.76 -5.28
N GLU A 129 4.93 15.25 -5.98
CA GLU A 129 5.24 15.66 -7.34
C GLU A 129 4.41 14.84 -8.34
N PHE A 130 3.53 15.51 -9.08
CA PHE A 130 2.94 14.99 -10.30
C PHE A 130 3.62 15.64 -11.49
N THR A 131 3.78 14.87 -12.56
CA THR A 131 4.14 15.44 -13.85
C THR A 131 2.96 16.19 -14.46
N ASP A 132 3.23 17.14 -15.34
CA ASP A 132 2.17 17.91 -16.03
C ASP A 132 1.23 16.99 -16.83
N GLU A 133 1.78 15.91 -17.42
CA GLU A 133 1.03 14.92 -18.20
C GLU A 133 0.07 14.08 -17.33
N GLU A 134 0.39 13.88 -16.05
CA GLU A 134 -0.48 13.18 -15.11
C GLU A 134 -1.66 14.03 -14.63
N GLY A 135 -1.56 15.36 -14.79
CA GLY A 135 -2.63 16.30 -14.46
C GLY A 135 -3.15 16.16 -13.04
N TYR A 136 -2.25 16.05 -12.06
CA TYR A 136 -2.56 15.85 -10.63
C TYR A 136 -3.48 14.66 -10.36
N GLY A 137 -3.09 13.50 -10.87
CA GLY A 137 -3.82 12.25 -10.63
C GLY A 137 -4.98 11.99 -11.59
N ARG A 138 -5.16 12.83 -12.62
CA ARG A 138 -6.23 12.67 -13.61
C ARG A 138 -5.87 11.64 -14.69
N TYR A 139 -4.60 11.53 -15.03
CA TYR A 139 -4.10 10.69 -16.11
C TYR A 139 -2.84 9.94 -15.66
N LEU A 140 -2.58 8.79 -16.27
CA LEU A 140 -1.32 8.05 -16.10
C LEU A 140 -0.44 8.32 -17.32
N ASP A 141 0.80 8.76 -17.09
CA ASP A 141 1.79 8.85 -18.15
C ASP A 141 2.45 7.48 -18.39
N LEU A 142 1.86 6.74 -19.33
CA LEU A 142 2.40 5.46 -19.78
C LEU A 142 3.34 5.60 -20.99
N HIS A 143 3.70 6.83 -21.40
CA HIS A 143 4.56 7.04 -22.57
C HIS A 143 5.98 6.51 -22.33
N ALA A 144 6.55 6.75 -21.16
CA ALA A 144 7.84 6.20 -20.77
C ALA A 144 7.84 4.65 -20.79
N CYS A 145 6.76 4.04 -20.29
CA CYS A 145 6.56 2.60 -20.30
C CYS A 145 6.47 2.05 -21.73
N TYR A 146 5.70 2.71 -22.59
CA TYR A 146 5.58 2.37 -24.01
C TYR A 146 6.92 2.41 -24.75
N LEU A 147 7.73 3.46 -24.56
CA LEU A 147 9.04 3.55 -25.19
C LEU A 147 9.96 2.39 -24.78
N LYS A 148 9.90 1.98 -23.52
CA LYS A 148 10.64 0.81 -23.03
C LYS A 148 10.11 -0.49 -23.63
N TYR A 149 8.79 -0.61 -23.78
CA TYR A 149 8.14 -1.77 -24.36
C TYR A 149 8.49 -1.99 -25.83
N ILE A 150 8.50 -0.93 -26.66
CA ILE A 150 8.94 -1.02 -28.07
C ILE A 150 10.40 -1.45 -28.18
N ASN A 151 11.24 -1.05 -27.23
CA ASN A 151 12.66 -1.40 -27.24
C ASN A 151 12.95 -2.85 -26.83
N LEU A 152 11.96 -3.60 -26.36
CA LEU A 152 12.12 -5.03 -26.03
C LEU A 152 12.43 -5.83 -27.28
N LYS A 153 13.43 -6.72 -27.19
CA LYS A 153 13.70 -7.66 -28.29
C LYS A 153 12.47 -8.55 -28.51
N SER A 154 12.00 -8.61 -29.77
CA SER A 154 10.83 -9.39 -30.24
C SER A 154 9.45 -8.73 -30.09
N SER A 155 9.36 -7.45 -29.74
CA SER A 155 8.09 -6.71 -29.81
C SER A 155 7.78 -6.31 -31.26
N GLU A 156 6.53 -6.51 -31.67
CA GLU A 156 6.04 -5.97 -32.94
C GLU A 156 6.00 -4.44 -32.85
N LYS A 157 6.07 -3.74 -33.99
CA LYS A 157 5.88 -2.28 -34.03
C LYS A 157 4.44 -1.97 -33.65
N LEU A 158 4.21 -1.83 -32.35
CA LEU A 158 2.92 -1.52 -31.76
C LEU A 158 2.81 -0.02 -31.61
N ASP A 159 1.66 0.54 -31.98
CA ASP A 159 1.34 1.93 -31.73
C ASP A 159 0.91 2.12 -30.27
N TYR A 160 0.88 3.37 -29.82
CA TYR A 160 0.57 3.71 -28.44
C TYR A 160 -0.84 3.25 -28.04
N ILE A 161 -1.81 3.35 -28.96
CA ILE A 161 -3.21 2.97 -28.71
C ILE A 161 -3.33 1.45 -28.53
N THR A 162 -2.67 0.65 -29.36
CA THR A 162 -2.67 -0.81 -29.17
C THR A 162 -1.94 -1.20 -27.90
N TYR A 163 -0.85 -0.51 -27.54
CA TYR A 163 -0.18 -0.72 -26.25
C TYR A 163 -1.14 -0.47 -25.08
N LEU A 164 -1.86 0.66 -25.06
CA LEU A 164 -2.85 0.95 -24.02
C LEU A 164 -4.00 -0.07 -23.95
N SER A 165 -4.31 -0.73 -25.07
CA SER A 165 -5.35 -1.76 -25.12
C SER A 165 -4.86 -3.14 -24.65
N THR A 166 -3.55 -3.33 -24.48
CA THR A 166 -2.93 -4.65 -24.23
C THR A 166 -2.01 -4.70 -23.02
N PHE A 167 -1.60 -3.57 -22.44
CA PHE A 167 -0.61 -3.54 -21.35
C PHE A 167 -1.04 -4.28 -20.08
N ASP A 168 -2.36 -4.41 -19.85
CA ASP A 168 -2.98 -5.14 -18.74
C ASP A 168 -3.21 -6.63 -19.04
N GLN A 169 -3.12 -7.04 -20.31
CA GLN A 169 -3.38 -8.41 -20.78
C GLN A 169 -2.17 -9.34 -20.62
N LEU A 170 -1.60 -9.40 -19.41
CA LEU A 170 -0.36 -10.13 -19.12
C LEU A 170 -0.46 -11.66 -19.31
N PHE A 171 -1.67 -12.21 -19.27
CA PHE A 171 -1.94 -13.64 -19.48
C PHE A 171 -1.85 -14.06 -20.94
N ASN A 172 -2.12 -13.14 -21.88
CA ASN A 172 -2.11 -13.41 -23.32
C ASN A 172 -0.70 -13.39 -23.91
N ILE A 173 0.26 -12.85 -23.17
CA ILE A 173 1.66 -12.76 -23.61
C ILE A 173 2.32 -14.15 -23.53
N PRO A 174 2.83 -14.69 -24.67
CA PRO A 174 3.49 -15.99 -24.71
C PRO A 174 4.69 -16.05 -23.75
N LYS A 175 4.94 -17.24 -23.19
CA LYS A 175 6.03 -17.45 -22.22
C LYS A 175 7.41 -17.16 -22.81
N GLU A 176 7.58 -17.38 -24.11
CA GLU A 176 8.80 -17.14 -24.87
C GLU A 176 9.15 -15.64 -24.91
N ARG A 177 8.14 -14.76 -24.85
CA ARG A 177 8.32 -13.30 -24.78
C ARG A 177 8.59 -12.81 -23.35
N LYS A 178 8.32 -13.62 -22.31
CA LYS A 178 8.59 -13.31 -20.89
C LYS A 178 10.07 -13.52 -20.52
N ASN A 179 10.95 -12.82 -21.22
CA ASN A 179 12.40 -12.85 -21.00
C ASN A 179 12.85 -11.88 -19.89
N ALA A 180 14.16 -11.82 -19.63
CA ALA A 180 14.72 -10.94 -18.59
C ALA A 180 14.49 -9.45 -18.87
N GLU A 181 14.44 -9.03 -20.14
CA GLU A 181 14.15 -7.64 -20.51
C GLU A 181 12.68 -7.30 -20.25
N TYR A 182 11.76 -8.22 -20.56
CA TYR A 182 10.33 -8.10 -20.26
C TYR A 182 10.06 -8.01 -18.76
N LYS A 183 10.78 -8.81 -17.95
CA LYS A 183 10.71 -8.73 -16.50
C LYS A 183 11.09 -7.34 -15.98
N ARG A 184 12.19 -6.74 -16.46
CA ARG A 184 12.60 -5.38 -16.07
C ARG A 184 11.58 -4.33 -16.48
N TYR A 185 10.97 -4.48 -17.65
CA TYR A 185 9.87 -3.62 -18.08
C TYR A 185 8.67 -3.72 -17.11
N LEU A 186 8.29 -4.94 -16.72
CA LEU A 186 7.18 -5.14 -15.77
C LEU A 186 7.50 -4.60 -14.39
N GLU A 187 8.74 -4.75 -13.89
CA GLU A 187 9.17 -4.16 -12.63
C GLU A 187 9.02 -2.63 -12.65
N MET A 188 9.50 -1.98 -13.72
CA MET A 188 9.36 -0.54 -13.90
C MET A 188 7.91 -0.08 -14.03
N LEU A 189 7.07 -0.82 -14.79
CA LEU A 189 5.65 -0.51 -14.91
C LEU A 189 4.94 -0.66 -13.55
N LEU A 190 5.23 -1.73 -12.82
CA LEU A 190 4.64 -1.98 -11.51
C LEU A 190 5.05 -0.90 -10.50
N GLU A 191 6.34 -0.55 -10.46
CA GLU A 191 6.87 0.51 -9.60
C GLU A 191 6.17 1.84 -9.90
N TYR A 192 6.04 2.22 -11.17
CA TYR A 192 5.31 3.42 -11.57
C TYR A 192 3.84 3.39 -11.14
N LEU A 193 3.12 2.28 -11.38
CA LEU A 193 1.71 2.17 -11.00
C LEU A 193 1.51 2.18 -9.48
N GLN A 194 2.43 1.57 -8.74
CA GLN A 194 2.40 1.53 -7.28
C GLN A 194 2.61 2.92 -6.69
N ASP A 195 3.68 3.60 -7.12
CA ASP A 195 4.01 4.96 -6.69
C ASP A 195 2.91 5.96 -7.10
N TYR A 196 2.42 5.87 -8.34
CA TYR A 196 1.29 6.67 -8.79
C TYR A 196 0.05 6.46 -7.89
N THR A 197 -0.26 5.20 -7.55
CA THR A 197 -1.39 4.87 -6.65
C THR A 197 -1.19 5.48 -5.25
N ASP A 198 0.03 5.46 -4.71
CA ASP A 198 0.36 6.06 -3.43
C ASP A 198 0.20 7.59 -3.47
N ARG A 199 0.55 8.22 -4.59
CA ARG A 199 0.37 9.66 -4.80
C ARG A 199 -1.10 10.06 -4.98
N VAL A 200 -1.90 9.28 -5.71
CA VAL A 200 -3.31 9.65 -5.96
C VAL A 200 -4.28 9.23 -4.86
N LYS A 201 -3.95 8.18 -4.10
CA LYS A 201 -4.80 7.62 -3.04
C LYS A 201 -3.95 7.28 -1.81
N PRO A 202 -3.39 8.29 -1.13
CA PRO A 202 -2.47 8.07 -0.02
C PRO A 202 -3.10 7.36 1.19
N LEU A 203 -4.43 7.40 1.34
CA LEU A 203 -5.17 6.73 2.41
C LEU A 203 -5.47 5.26 2.12
N LEU A 204 -5.10 4.75 0.95
CA LEU A 204 -5.29 3.36 0.58
C LEU A 204 -4.15 2.51 1.17
N ASP A 205 -4.49 1.52 2.01
CA ASP A 205 -3.49 0.56 2.49
C ASP A 205 -3.13 -0.43 1.37
N GLN A 206 -2.08 -0.11 0.63
CA GLN A 206 -1.57 -0.98 -0.41
C GLN A 206 -1.04 -2.31 0.14
N ASN A 207 -0.47 -2.32 1.36
CA ASN A 207 0.09 -3.54 1.94
C ASN A 207 -1.01 -4.56 2.22
N GLU A 208 -2.18 -4.12 2.70
CA GLU A 208 -3.34 -4.99 2.87
C GLU A 208 -3.80 -5.58 1.53
N ILE A 209 -3.86 -4.76 0.48
CA ILE A 209 -4.27 -5.20 -0.87
C ILE A 209 -3.26 -6.21 -1.43
N PHE A 210 -1.97 -5.91 -1.38
CA PHE A 210 -0.92 -6.82 -1.82
C PHE A 210 -0.93 -8.13 -1.03
N GLY A 211 -1.14 -8.08 0.29
CA GLY A 211 -1.28 -9.27 1.12
C GLY A 211 -2.44 -10.16 0.68
N LYS A 212 -3.61 -9.57 0.40
CA LYS A 212 -4.77 -10.32 -0.14
C LYS A 212 -4.48 -10.92 -1.51
N ILE A 213 -3.88 -10.15 -2.42
CA ILE A 213 -3.51 -10.60 -3.77
C ILE A 213 -2.50 -11.76 -3.69
N GLN A 214 -1.50 -11.65 -2.82
CA GLN A 214 -0.48 -12.68 -2.61
C GLN A 214 -1.10 -13.98 -2.10
N MET A 215 -1.99 -13.90 -1.11
CA MET A 215 -2.71 -15.07 -0.60
C MET A 215 -3.60 -15.74 -1.66
N GLU A 216 -4.29 -14.95 -2.50
CA GLU A 216 -5.07 -15.50 -3.61
C GLU A 216 -4.17 -16.11 -4.70
N PHE A 217 -3.05 -15.48 -4.99
CA PHE A 217 -2.05 -15.96 -5.93
C PHE A 217 -1.51 -17.31 -5.49
N GLU A 218 -1.02 -17.44 -4.25
CA GLU A 218 -0.48 -18.69 -3.69
C GLU A 218 -1.51 -19.83 -3.78
N LYS A 219 -2.76 -19.58 -3.40
CA LYS A 219 -3.85 -20.57 -3.52
C LYS A 219 -4.07 -21.03 -4.96
N LYS A 220 -4.10 -20.10 -5.93
CA LYS A 220 -4.29 -20.44 -7.36
C LYS A 220 -3.05 -21.12 -7.94
N TRP A 221 -1.88 -20.72 -7.48
CA TRP A 221 -0.60 -21.27 -7.92
C TRP A 221 -0.41 -22.70 -7.44
N GLU A 222 -0.64 -22.99 -6.16
CA GLU A 222 -0.60 -24.34 -5.58
C GLU A 222 -1.60 -25.29 -6.27
N ASN A 223 -2.80 -24.78 -6.56
CA ASN A 223 -3.86 -25.54 -7.24
C ASN A 223 -3.66 -25.63 -8.76
N ASN A 224 -2.60 -25.05 -9.33
CA ASN A 224 -2.32 -24.98 -10.77
C ASN A 224 -3.51 -24.41 -11.59
N THR A 225 -4.31 -23.52 -11.01
CA THR A 225 -5.44 -22.84 -11.70
C THR A 225 -5.07 -21.44 -12.17
N PHE A 226 -3.79 -21.06 -12.07
CA PHE A 226 -3.34 -19.73 -12.44
C PHE A 226 -3.35 -19.52 -13.97
N PRO A 227 -4.09 -18.52 -14.49
CA PRO A 227 -4.22 -18.28 -15.93
C PRO A 227 -2.87 -18.01 -16.61
N GLY A 228 -2.69 -18.54 -17.83
CA GLY A 228 -1.46 -18.35 -18.62
C GLY A 228 -0.23 -19.14 -18.13
N TRP A 229 -0.36 -19.94 -17.05
CA TRP A 229 0.71 -20.78 -16.49
C TRP A 229 0.26 -22.23 -16.21
N LEU A 230 -0.83 -22.67 -16.84
CA LEU A 230 -1.21 -24.08 -16.85
C LEU A 230 0.00 -24.88 -17.36
N LYS A 231 0.46 -25.85 -16.55
CA LYS A 231 1.46 -26.80 -17.02
C LYS A 231 0.86 -27.47 -18.23
N GLU A 232 1.55 -27.33 -19.36
CA GLU A 232 1.30 -28.20 -20.48
C GLU A 232 1.13 -29.63 -19.95
N THR A 233 0.02 -30.27 -20.31
CA THR A 233 -0.18 -31.71 -20.21
C THR A 233 0.81 -32.49 -21.11
N SER A 234 1.96 -31.90 -21.46
CA SER A 234 3.02 -32.43 -22.32
C SER A 234 3.74 -33.67 -21.76
N SER A 235 3.63 -33.96 -20.47
CA SER A 235 4.26 -35.19 -19.92
C SER A 235 3.42 -36.46 -20.13
N ALA A 236 2.10 -36.36 -20.33
CA ALA A 236 1.27 -37.52 -20.68
C ALA A 236 1.09 -37.68 -22.20
N LEU A 237 1.28 -36.60 -22.97
CA LEU A 237 1.08 -36.56 -24.41
C LEU A 237 2.31 -37.03 -25.22
N THR A 238 3.47 -37.32 -24.62
CA THR A 238 4.68 -37.76 -25.34
C THR A 238 4.80 -39.28 -25.50
N HIS A 239 3.93 -40.08 -24.88
CA HIS A 239 3.87 -41.51 -25.14
C HIS A 239 3.02 -41.79 -26.39
N ALA A 240 3.69 -41.98 -27.52
CA ALA A 240 3.11 -42.53 -28.75
C ALA A 240 2.50 -43.91 -28.45
N GLY A 241 1.19 -43.95 -28.20
CA GLY A 241 0.45 -45.20 -27.98
C GLY A 241 -0.74 -45.13 -27.01
N ALA A 242 -0.92 -44.05 -26.24
CA ALA A 242 -2.06 -43.94 -25.34
C ALA A 242 -3.34 -43.46 -26.05
N HIS A 243 -4.47 -44.10 -25.72
CA HIS A 243 -5.82 -43.73 -26.17
C HIS A 243 -6.08 -42.25 -25.89
N LEU A 244 -6.36 -41.47 -26.94
CA LEU A 244 -6.68 -40.05 -26.83
C LEU A 244 -8.13 -39.91 -26.37
N ASP A 245 -8.35 -39.47 -25.13
CA ASP A 245 -9.68 -39.18 -24.63
C ASP A 245 -10.17 -37.84 -25.18
N LEU A 246 -11.16 -37.89 -26.09
CA LEU A 246 -11.74 -36.72 -26.73
C LEU A 246 -12.69 -35.94 -25.81
N SER A 247 -13.13 -36.54 -24.69
CA SER A 247 -14.02 -35.87 -23.73
C SER A 247 -13.32 -34.78 -22.91
N ALA A 248 -11.98 -34.77 -22.91
CA ALA A 248 -11.17 -33.78 -22.23
C ALA A 248 -10.97 -32.47 -23.04
N PHE A 249 -11.45 -32.41 -24.28
CA PHE A 249 -11.28 -31.25 -25.16
C PHE A 249 -12.59 -30.50 -25.33
N SER A 250 -12.54 -29.18 -25.14
CA SER A 250 -13.74 -28.34 -25.11
C SER A 250 -13.98 -27.63 -26.44
N CYS A 251 -12.93 -27.46 -27.26
CA CYS A 251 -13.04 -26.86 -28.59
C CYS A 251 -12.15 -27.55 -29.64
N TRP A 252 -12.45 -27.28 -30.92
CA TRP A 252 -11.74 -27.87 -32.05
C TRP A 252 -10.33 -27.27 -32.27
N GLU A 253 -10.07 -26.05 -31.78
CA GLU A 253 -8.73 -25.44 -31.86
C GLU A 253 -7.72 -26.18 -30.97
N GLU A 254 -8.15 -26.63 -29.79
CA GLU A 254 -7.34 -27.47 -28.90
C GLU A 254 -7.00 -28.81 -29.56
N LEU A 255 -7.94 -29.39 -30.32
CA LEU A 255 -7.71 -30.61 -31.08
C LEU A 255 -6.74 -30.39 -32.25
N ALA A 256 -6.85 -29.26 -32.96
CA ALA A 256 -5.96 -28.92 -34.08
C ALA A 256 -4.49 -28.78 -33.64
N SER A 257 -4.26 -28.36 -32.39
CA SER A 257 -2.91 -28.25 -31.81
C SER A 257 -2.19 -29.59 -31.62
N LEU A 258 -2.92 -30.72 -31.62
CA LEU A 258 -2.36 -32.08 -31.45
C LEU A 258 -1.66 -32.63 -32.71
N GLY A 259 -1.86 -31.98 -33.86
CA GLY A 259 -1.33 -32.40 -35.16
C GLY A 259 -2.17 -33.48 -35.86
N LEU A 260 -2.23 -33.39 -37.19
CA LEU A 260 -3.09 -34.22 -38.06
C LEU A 260 -2.84 -35.73 -37.93
N ASP A 261 -1.57 -36.15 -37.82
CA ASP A 261 -1.22 -37.59 -37.76
C ASP A 261 -1.68 -38.25 -36.45
N ARG A 262 -1.71 -37.50 -35.35
CA ARG A 262 -2.15 -37.98 -34.05
C ARG A 262 -3.67 -38.08 -33.98
N LEU A 263 -4.38 -37.09 -34.52
CA LEU A 263 -5.84 -37.09 -34.68
C LEU A 263 -6.29 -38.28 -35.54
N LYS A 264 -5.61 -38.51 -36.67
CA LYS A 264 -5.87 -39.66 -37.55
C LYS A 264 -5.65 -41.00 -36.84
N SER A 265 -4.58 -41.12 -36.06
CA SER A 265 -4.29 -42.34 -35.28
C SER A 265 -5.32 -42.60 -34.19
N ALA A 266 -5.80 -41.54 -33.51
CA ALA A 266 -6.83 -41.62 -32.49
C ALA A 266 -8.21 -42.00 -33.07
N LEU A 267 -8.59 -41.42 -34.20
CA LEU A 267 -9.84 -41.74 -34.90
C LEU A 267 -9.85 -43.19 -35.42
N LEU A 268 -8.72 -43.67 -35.96
CA LEU A 268 -8.56 -45.06 -36.36
C LEU A 268 -8.65 -46.03 -35.17
N ALA A 269 -8.10 -45.66 -34.01
CA ALA A 269 -8.19 -46.46 -32.78
C ALA A 269 -9.63 -46.60 -32.26
N LEU A 270 -10.49 -45.60 -32.51
CA LEU A 270 -11.92 -45.61 -32.22
C LEU A 270 -12.77 -46.31 -33.31
N GLY A 271 -12.13 -46.86 -34.34
CA GLY A 271 -12.81 -47.54 -35.46
C GLY A 271 -13.54 -46.60 -36.42
N LEU A 272 -13.30 -45.29 -36.32
CA LEU A 272 -13.87 -44.28 -37.20
C LEU A 272 -12.97 -44.13 -38.45
N LYS A 273 -13.58 -44.13 -39.64
CA LYS A 273 -12.85 -43.89 -40.89
C LYS A 273 -12.45 -42.41 -40.97
N CYS A 274 -11.16 -42.17 -41.20
CA CYS A 274 -10.60 -40.86 -41.52
C CYS A 274 -10.68 -40.60 -43.02
#